data_AF-A0A2M8KTF2-F1
#
_entry.id   AF-A0A2M8KTF2-F1
#
_cell.length_a   1.000
_cell.length_b   1.000
_cell.length_c   1.000
_cell.angle_alpha   90.00
_cell.angle_beta   90.00
_cell.angle_gamma   90.00
#
_symmetry.space_group_name_H-M   'P 1'
#
loop_
_entity.id
_entity.type
_entity.pdbx_description
1 polymer ?
#
loop_
_entity_poly.entity_id
_entity_poly.type
_entity_poly.pdbx_seq_one_letter_code
_entity_poly.pdbx_strand_id
1 'polypeptide(L)'
;VENNPILEYCKYILFESFDGIVVERPQKFGGAITFSNYSELEQTFKNKQLHPSDLKQAVMAYLNTLLTPVRRHFEEDIKAKKLLEQVKSFQVTR
;
A
#
# COMPACT_ATOMS: atom_id res chain seq x y z
N VAL A 1 12.21 -1.38 -13.62
CA VAL A 1 11.37 -2.20 -12.72
C VAL A 1 12.16 -2.53 -11.47
N GLU A 2 13.44 -2.88 -11.63
CA GLU A 2 14.43 -2.91 -10.54
C GLU A 2 14.47 -1.60 -9.73
N ASN A 3 14.67 -1.73 -8.42
CA ASN A 3 14.75 -0.64 -7.43
C ASN A 3 13.50 0.24 -7.32
N ASN A 4 12.30 -0.34 -7.49
CA ASN A 4 11.04 0.37 -7.26
C ASN A 4 10.40 -0.06 -5.93
N PRO A 5 10.45 0.78 -4.88
CA PRO A 5 9.91 0.43 -3.56
C PRO A 5 8.39 0.20 -3.59
N ILE A 6 7.66 0.81 -4.53
CA ILE A 6 6.21 0.61 -4.66
C ILE A 6 5.90 -0.81 -5.14
N LEU A 7 6.72 -1.36 -6.05
CA LEU A 7 6.55 -2.74 -6.50
C LEU A 7 6.95 -3.73 -5.41
N GLU A 8 7.95 -3.41 -4.59
CA GLU A 8 8.29 -4.22 -3.43
C GLU A 8 7.16 -4.27 -2.39
N TYR A 9 6.49 -3.15 -2.11
CA TYR A 9 5.30 -3.15 -1.26
C TYR A 9 4.18 -4.00 -1.85
N CYS A 10 3.97 -3.93 -3.17
CA CYS A 10 3.02 -4.82 -3.82
C CYS A 10 3.40 -6.29 -3.58
N LYS A 11 4.65 -6.65 -3.88
CA LYS A 11 5.15 -8.03 -3.83
C LYS A 11 5.11 -8.63 -2.42
N TYR A 12 5.66 -7.93 -1.44
CA TYR A 12 5.93 -8.51 -0.11
C TYR A 12 4.89 -8.18 0.95
N ILE A 13 4.02 -7.18 0.71
CA ILE A 13 3.00 -6.77 1.68
C ILE A 13 1.62 -7.03 1.10
N LEU A 14 1.31 -6.45 -0.06
CA LEU A 14 -0.06 -6.46 -0.57
C LEU A 14 -0.48 -7.83 -1.11
N PHE A 15 0.32 -8.47 -1.95
CA PHE A 15 0.01 -9.81 -2.48
C PHE A 15 0.11 -10.93 -1.43
N GLU A 16 0.78 -10.67 -0.29
CA GLU A 16 0.76 -11.59 0.86
C GLU A 16 -0.47 -11.37 1.75
N SER A 17 -1.06 -10.18 1.73
CA SER A 17 -2.21 -9.82 2.58
C SER A 17 -3.56 -9.91 1.86
N PHE A 18 -3.56 -9.89 0.52
CA PHE A 18 -4.75 -9.89 -0.32
C PHE A 18 -4.60 -10.85 -1.49
N ASP A 19 -5.70 -11.50 -1.89
CA ASP A 19 -5.73 -12.43 -3.03
C ASP A 19 -5.53 -11.74 -4.40
N GLY A 20 -5.60 -10.41 -4.42
CA GLY A 20 -5.41 -9.61 -5.63
C GLY A 20 -5.45 -8.11 -5.37
N ILE A 21 -4.95 -7.35 -6.35
CA ILE A 21 -4.90 -5.89 -6.31
C ILE A 21 -5.72 -5.33 -7.46
N VAL A 22 -6.68 -4.47 -7.12
CA VAL A 22 -7.47 -3.71 -8.09
C VAL A 22 -6.89 -2.31 -8.19
N VAL A 23 -6.50 -1.91 -9.40
CA VAL A 23 -6.09 -0.54 -9.71
C VAL A 23 -7.24 0.17 -10.40
N GLU A 24 -7.93 1.01 -9.65
CA GLU A 24 -9.00 1.86 -10.17
C GLU A 24 -8.40 3.02 -10.97
N ARG A 25 -8.74 3.08 -12.26
CA ARG A 25 -8.40 4.21 -13.13
C ARG A 25 -9.60 4.59 -13.99
N PRO A 26 -9.74 5.87 -14.39
CA PRO A 26 -10.85 6.32 -15.23
C PRO A 26 -10.92 5.52 -16.53
N GLN A 27 -12.13 5.29 -17.06
CA GLN A 27 -12.30 4.57 -18.34
C GLN A 27 -11.50 5.18 -19.50
N LYS A 28 -11.30 6.51 -19.48
CA LYS A 28 -10.47 7.24 -20.46
C LYS A 28 -9.01 6.77 -20.51
N PHE A 29 -8.52 6.16 -19.45
CA PHE A 29 -7.15 5.64 -19.32
C PHE A 29 -7.07 4.11 -19.33
N GLY A 30 -8.15 3.44 -19.77
CA GLY A 30 -8.18 1.98 -19.93
C GLY A 30 -8.89 1.22 -18.81
N GLY A 31 -9.64 1.89 -17.94
CA GLY A 31 -10.56 1.28 -16.96
C GLY A 31 -9.88 0.51 -15.83
N ALA A 32 -10.64 0.11 -14.81
CA ALA A 32 -10.10 -0.63 -13.68
C ALA A 32 -9.41 -1.93 -14.13
N ILE A 33 -8.19 -2.18 -13.63
CA ILE A 33 -7.46 -3.42 -13.89
C ILE A 33 -7.38 -4.20 -12.58
N THR A 34 -7.65 -5.50 -12.64
CA THR A 34 -7.43 -6.40 -11.52
C THR A 34 -6.22 -7.29 -11.80
N PHE A 35 -5.34 -7.42 -10.83
CA PHE A 35 -4.17 -8.28 -10.87
C PHE A 35 -4.32 -9.38 -9.83
N SER A 36 -4.25 -10.63 -10.26
CA SER A 36 -4.37 -11.80 -9.36
C SER A 36 -3.02 -12.23 -8.78
N ASN A 37 -1.91 -11.81 -9.40
CA ASN A 37 -0.57 -12.10 -8.90
C ASN A 37 0.41 -10.96 -9.22
N TYR A 38 1.54 -10.95 -8.50
CA TYR A 38 2.57 -9.95 -8.68
C TYR A 38 3.20 -9.96 -10.08
N SER A 39 3.32 -11.14 -10.71
CA SER A 39 3.98 -11.26 -12.03
C SER A 39 3.19 -10.52 -13.11
N GLU A 40 1.86 -10.62 -13.10
CA GLU A 40 0.99 -9.85 -14.00
C GLU A 40 1.18 -8.34 -13.79
N LEU A 41 1.13 -7.88 -12.54
CA LEU A 41 1.32 -6.46 -12.22
C LEU A 41 2.68 -5.95 -12.70
N GLU A 42 3.74 -6.72 -12.44
CA GLU A 42 5.10 -6.39 -12.85
C GLU A 42 5.24 -6.30 -14.37
N GLN A 43 4.67 -7.25 -15.12
CA GLN A 43 4.69 -7.24 -16.57
C GLN A 43 3.91 -6.06 -17.15
N THR A 44 2.71 -5.79 -16.66
CA THR A 44 1.89 -4.65 -17.11
C THR A 44 2.58 -3.31 -16.82
N PHE A 45 3.25 -3.19 -15.67
CA PHE A 45 4.05 -2.02 -15.34
C PHE A 45 5.29 -1.89 -16.23
N LYS A 46 6.01 -2.99 -16.50
CA LYS A 46 7.19 -3.02 -17.40
C LYS A 46 6.81 -2.62 -18.83
N ASN A 47 5.62 -3.05 -19.28
CA ASN A 47 5.07 -2.72 -20.59
C ASN A 47 4.49 -1.30 -20.67
N LYS A 48 4.60 -0.49 -19.60
CA LYS A 48 4.06 0.88 -19.50
C LYS A 48 2.55 0.99 -19.73
N GLN A 49 1.83 -0.12 -19.55
CA GLN A 49 0.37 -0.17 -19.66
C GLN A 49 -0.32 0.34 -18.38
N LEU A 50 0.43 0.36 -17.28
CA LEU A 50 0.01 0.92 -15.99
C LEU A 50 0.85 2.16 -15.66
N HIS A 51 0.19 3.28 -15.37
CA HIS A 51 0.88 4.50 -15.00
C HIS A 51 1.37 4.45 -13.54
N PRO A 52 2.56 4.99 -13.21
CA PRO A 52 3.07 5.00 -11.84
C PRO A 52 2.17 5.68 -10.81
N SER A 53 1.43 6.73 -11.22
CA SER A 53 0.49 7.41 -10.31
C SER A 53 -0.68 6.51 -9.91
N ASP A 54 -1.24 5.76 -10.86
CA ASP A 54 -2.39 4.88 -10.62
C ASP A 54 -1.99 3.75 -9.68
N LEU A 55 -0.80 3.16 -9.92
CA LEU A 55 -0.24 2.14 -9.05
C LEU A 55 -0.03 2.69 -7.63
N LYS A 56 0.54 3.90 -7.48
CA LYS A 56 0.74 4.52 -6.17
C LYS A 56 -0.58 4.74 -5.44
N GLN A 57 -1.61 5.21 -6.13
CA GLN A 57 -2.94 5.43 -5.53
C GLN A 57 -3.56 4.13 -5.04
N ALA A 58 -3.50 3.06 -5.85
CA ALA A 58 -3.97 1.76 -5.44
C ALA A 58 -3.21 1.25 -4.20
N VAL A 59 -1.88 1.29 -4.23
CA VAL A 59 -1.03 0.87 -3.10
C VAL A 59 -1.34 1.66 -1.83
N MET A 60 -1.55 2.98 -1.94
CA MET A 60 -1.95 3.81 -0.81
C MET A 60 -3.29 3.38 -0.21
N ALA A 61 -4.29 3.06 -1.05
CA ALA A 61 -5.58 2.61 -0.58
C ALA A 61 -5.47 1.29 0.19
N TYR A 62 -4.79 0.29 -0.37
CA TYR A 62 -4.60 -1.01 0.27
C TYR A 62 -3.77 -0.92 1.57
N LEU A 63 -2.67 -0.17 1.56
CA LEU A 63 -1.87 0.05 2.78
C LEU A 63 -2.67 0.76 3.86
N ASN A 64 -3.49 1.75 3.50
CA ASN A 64 -4.37 2.41 4.47
C ASN A 64 -5.39 1.43 5.07
N THR A 65 -5.96 0.53 4.27
CA THR A 65 -6.88 -0.50 4.76
C THR A 65 -6.19 -1.41 5.79
N LEU A 66 -4.96 -1.86 5.53
CA LEU A 66 -4.18 -2.67 6.47
C LEU A 66 -3.85 -1.92 7.77
N LEU A 67 -3.54 -0.62 7.67
CA LEU A 67 -3.15 0.20 8.82
C LEU A 67 -4.36 0.77 9.61
N THR A 68 -5.56 0.78 9.03
CA THR A 68 -6.78 1.30 9.67
C THR A 68 -7.07 0.69 11.04
N PRO A 69 -7.08 -0.65 11.23
CA PRO A 69 -7.35 -1.24 12.54
C PRO A 69 -6.30 -0.85 13.58
N VAL A 70 -5.03 -0.75 13.18
CA VAL A 70 -3.94 -0.31 14.05
C VAL A 70 -4.14 1.15 14.47
N ARG A 71 -4.45 2.04 13.51
CA ARG A 71 -4.73 3.46 13.80
C ARG A 71 -5.90 3.61 14.78
N ARG A 72 -7.01 2.90 14.54
CA ARG A 72 -8.17 2.90 15.44
C ARG A 72 -7.82 2.44 16.85
N HIS A 73 -7.01 1.39 16.99
CA HIS A 73 -6.56 0.94 18.31
C HIS A 73 -5.84 2.05 19.10
N PHE A 74 -4.95 2.80 18.45
CA PHE A 74 -4.23 3.93 19.08
C PHE A 74 -5.08 5.20 19.27
N GLU A 75 -6.23 5.29 18.61
CA GLU A 75 -7.18 6.41 18.76
C GLU A 75 -8.20 6.16 19.88
N GLU A 76 -8.74 4.95 19.96
CA GLU A 76 -9.82 4.57 20.88
C GLU A 76 -9.29 4.13 22.26
N ASP A 77 -8.16 3.44 22.33
CA ASP A 77 -7.58 2.98 23.60
C ASP A 77 -6.69 4.08 24.22
N ILE A 78 -7.17 4.62 25.36
CA ILE A 78 -6.48 5.67 26.12
C ILE A 78 -5.07 5.24 26.56
N LYS A 79 -4.88 3.96 26.92
CA LYS A 79 -3.57 3.43 27.31
C LYS A 79 -2.63 3.36 26.12
N ALA A 80 -3.11 2.84 24.99
CA ALA A 80 -2.33 2.76 23.76
C ALA A 80 -1.94 4.15 23.25
N LYS A 81 -2.88 5.11 23.28
CA LYS A 81 -2.63 6.51 22.93
C LYS A 81 -1.54 7.15 23.77
N LYS A 82 -1.62 6.98 25.10
CA LYS A 82 -0.62 7.51 26.04
C LYS A 82 0.76 6.89 25.81
N LEU A 83 0.81 5.58 25.53
CA LEU A 83 2.05 4.89 25.17
C LEU A 83 2.65 5.46 23.88
N LEU A 84 1.83 5.69 22.86
CA LEU A 84 2.26 6.26 21.58
C LEU A 84 2.86 7.67 21.76
N GLU A 85 2.23 8.51 22.58
CA GLU A 85 2.75 9.85 22.90
C GLU A 85 4.11 9.78 23.61
N GLN A 86 4.23 8.85 24.58
CA GLN A 86 5.50 8.63 25.29
C GLN A 86 6.60 8.16 24.32
N VAL A 87 6.32 7.18 23.46
CA VAL A 87 7.30 6.67 22.49
C VAL A 87 7.73 7.77 21.51
N LYS A 88 6.79 8.62 21.05
CA LYS A 88 7.10 9.76 20.18
C LYS A 88 8.00 10.82 20.83
N SER A 89 8.02 10.89 22.16
CA SER A 89 8.87 11.84 22.91
C SER A 89 10.34 11.42 22.99
N PHE A 90 10.64 10.15 22.71
CA PHE A 90 12.01 9.64 22.76
C PHE A 90 12.82 10.18 21.59
N GLN A 91 13.99 10.75 21.87
CA GLN A 91 14.95 11.07 20.83
C GLN A 91 15.56 9.77 20.31
N VAL A 92 15.49 9.55 19.01
CA VAL A 92 16.14 8.42 18.35
C VAL A 92 17.64 8.67 18.37
N THR A 93 18.34 8.13 19.37
CA THR A 93 19.79 8.07 19.39
C THR A 93 20.28 6.97 18.44
N ARG A 94 21.31 7.28 17.66
CA ARG A 94 21.83 6.46 16.57
C ARG A 94 22.86 5.45 17.07
#